data_AF-A0A660Q8A0-F1
#
_entry.id   AF-A0A660Q8A0-F1
#
_cell.length_a   1.000
_cell.length_b   1.000
_cell.length_c   1.000
_cell.angle_alpha   90.00
_cell.angle_beta   90.00
_cell.angle_gamma   90.00
#
_symmetry.space_group_name_H-M   'P 1'
#
loop_
_entity.id
_entity.type
_entity.pdbx_description
1 polymer ?
#
loop_
_entity_poly.entity_id
_entity_poly.type
_entity_poly.pdbx_seq_one_letter_code
_entity_poly.pdbx_strand_id
1 'polypeptide(L)'
;MKSAILNPFAYGLYAFQVFSHKLLRWLVPLCLIPLYGINIALLDHSIFYQLFFAGQNLFYLAAVISIFLSGARNVTALKFPFIFLISNFAALVAWIKLLSGNQYRVWEPTKR
;
A
#
# COMPACT_ATOMS: atom_id res chain seq x y z
N MET A 1 -20.42 11.79 12.64
CA MET A 1 -19.99 12.80 11.65
C MET A 1 -20.28 12.24 10.24
N LYS A 2 -21.40 12.70 9.66
CA LYS A 2 -21.93 12.55 8.29
C LYS A 2 -21.46 11.38 7.40
N SER A 3 -22.15 10.24 7.50
CA SER A 3 -22.16 9.15 6.49
C SER A 3 -22.79 9.55 5.13
N ALA A 4 -23.25 10.80 4.99
CA ALA A 4 -23.95 11.29 3.81
C ALA A 4 -23.04 11.71 2.64
N ILE A 5 -21.72 11.78 2.83
CA ILE A 5 -20.76 12.25 1.80
C ILE A 5 -20.39 11.14 0.79
N LEU A 6 -20.71 9.89 1.10
CA LEU A 6 -20.41 8.74 0.24
C LEU A 6 -21.52 8.40 -0.76
N ASN A 7 -22.57 9.22 -0.88
CA ASN A 7 -23.63 8.95 -1.84
C ASN A 7 -23.22 9.44 -3.24
N PRO A 8 -22.87 8.54 -4.19
CA PRO A 8 -22.44 8.94 -5.53
C PRO A 8 -23.53 9.71 -6.30
N PHE A 9 -24.79 9.53 -5.92
CA PHE A 9 -25.93 10.25 -6.49
C PHE A 9 -26.11 11.68 -5.94
N ALA A 10 -25.51 12.03 -4.80
CA ALA A 10 -25.61 13.37 -4.21
C ALA A 10 -24.37 14.25 -4.48
N TYR A 11 -23.19 13.65 -4.68
CA TYR A 11 -21.91 14.37 -4.84
C TYR A 11 -21.11 13.98 -6.10
N GLY A 12 -21.68 13.16 -6.99
CA GLY A 12 -21.17 12.86 -8.34
C GLY A 12 -19.67 12.56 -8.41
N LEU A 13 -18.93 13.41 -9.13
CA LEU A 13 -17.50 13.27 -9.41
C LEU A 13 -16.60 13.31 -8.16
N TYR A 14 -16.99 14.06 -7.11
CA TYR A 14 -16.16 14.17 -5.89
C TYR A 14 -16.19 12.88 -5.08
N ALA A 15 -17.38 12.27 -4.95
CA ALA A 15 -17.53 10.96 -4.31
C ALA A 15 -16.78 9.87 -5.10
N PHE A 16 -16.83 9.92 -6.43
CA PHE A 16 -16.08 9.00 -7.29
C PHE A 16 -14.56 9.18 -7.15
N GLN A 17 -14.05 10.40 -7.10
CA GLN A 17 -12.62 10.66 -6.95
C GLN A 17 -12.07 10.16 -5.61
N VAL A 18 -12.80 10.43 -4.51
CA VAL A 18 -12.40 9.96 -3.17
C VAL A 18 -12.50 8.44 -3.06
N PHE A 19 -13.57 7.84 -3.61
CA PHE A 19 -13.75 6.39 -3.64
C PHE A 19 -12.64 5.72 -4.46
N SER A 20 -12.40 6.20 -5.69
CA SER A 20 -11.36 5.68 -6.57
C SER A 20 -9.98 5.79 -5.96
N HIS A 21 -9.57 6.96 -5.45
CA HIS A 21 -8.25 7.14 -4.83
C HIS A 21 -8.05 6.27 -3.59
N LYS A 22 -9.10 6.10 -2.77
CA LYS A 22 -9.05 5.27 -1.56
C LYS A 22 -9.01 3.78 -1.90
N LEU A 23 -9.79 3.36 -2.90
CA LEU A 23 -9.80 1.99 -3.42
C LEU A 23 -8.49 1.64 -4.12
N LEU A 24 -7.97 2.52 -4.98
CA LEU A 24 -6.69 2.37 -5.66
C LEU A 24 -5.58 2.15 -4.64
N ARG A 25 -5.50 2.99 -3.60
CA ARG A 25 -4.49 2.82 -2.54
C ARG A 25 -4.57 1.45 -1.87
N TRP A 26 -5.76 0.87 -1.74
CA TRP A 26 -5.94 -0.47 -1.17
C TRP A 26 -5.65 -1.59 -2.16
N LEU A 27 -5.77 -1.32 -3.47
CA LEU A 27 -5.45 -2.26 -4.54
C LEU A 27 -3.97 -2.24 -4.93
N VAL A 28 -3.23 -1.14 -4.71
CA VAL A 28 -1.78 -1.05 -4.98
C VAL A 28 -1.00 -2.25 -4.42
N PRO A 29 -1.12 -2.64 -3.13
CA PRO A 29 -0.37 -3.78 -2.61
C PRO A 29 -0.78 -5.10 -3.28
N LEU A 30 -2.07 -5.27 -3.60
CA LEU A 30 -2.58 -6.47 -4.26
C LEU A 30 -2.13 -6.56 -5.72
N CYS A 31 -1.94 -5.43 -6.41
CA CYS A 31 -1.40 -5.41 -7.77
C CYS A 31 0.13 -5.56 -7.80
N LEU A 32 0.85 -5.09 -6.77
CA LEU A 32 2.31 -5.20 -6.70
C LEU A 32 2.81 -6.64 -6.60
N ILE A 33 2.08 -7.52 -5.89
CA ILE A 33 2.43 -8.94 -5.73
C ILE A 33 2.45 -9.70 -7.08
N PRO A 34 1.37 -9.73 -7.88
CA PRO A 34 1.38 -10.38 -9.18
C PRO A 34 2.30 -9.66 -10.17
N LEU A 35 2.47 -8.33 -10.07
CA LEU A 35 3.44 -7.59 -10.89
C LEU A 35 4.88 -8.08 -10.65
N TYR A 36 5.24 -8.39 -9.40
CA TYR A 36 6.55 -8.96 -9.08
C TYR A 36 6.68 -10.38 -9.66
N GLY A 37 5.63 -11.21 -9.55
CA GLY A 37 5.61 -12.54 -10.16
C GLY A 37 5.72 -12.53 -11.69
N ILE A 38 5.05 -11.58 -12.35
CA ILE A 38 5.13 -11.38 -13.81
C ILE A 38 6.53 -10.91 -14.20
N ASN A 39 7.15 -10.01 -13.43
CA ASN A 39 8.53 -9.59 -13.69
C ASN A 39 9.51 -10.77 -13.61
N ILE A 40 9.35 -11.67 -12.63
CA ILE A 40 10.17 -12.89 -12.54
C ILE A 40 9.98 -13.75 -13.79
N ALA A 41 8.75 -13.96 -14.22
CA ALA A 41 8.44 -14.77 -15.41
C ALA A 41 9.00 -14.15 -16.71
N LEU A 42 9.20 -12.84 -16.76
CA LEU A 42 9.71 -12.11 -17.94
C LEU A 42 11.19 -11.74 -17.88
N LEU A 43 11.94 -12.21 -16.87
CA LEU A 43 13.36 -11.88 -16.68
C LEU A 43 14.24 -12.22 -17.89
N ASP A 44 13.91 -13.29 -18.61
CA ASP A 44 14.70 -13.78 -19.75
C ASP A 44 14.40 -13.06 -21.07
N HIS A 45 13.35 -12.23 -21.13
CA HIS A 45 12.90 -11.61 -22.38
C HIS A 45 13.59 -10.29 -22.71
N SER A 46 14.04 -9.50 -21.73
CA SER A 46 14.68 -8.20 -22.00
C SER A 46 15.46 -7.65 -20.80
N ILE A 47 16.58 -6.98 -21.08
CA ILE A 47 17.37 -6.21 -20.11
C ILE A 47 16.50 -5.18 -19.37
N PHE A 48 15.45 -4.67 -20.01
CA PHE A 48 14.55 -3.68 -19.45
C PHE A 48 13.81 -4.23 -18.22
N TYR A 49 13.32 -5.47 -18.29
CA TYR A 49 12.64 -6.13 -17.16
C TYR A 49 13.63 -6.46 -16.04
N GLN A 50 14.86 -6.85 -16.37
CA GLN A 50 15.92 -7.08 -15.39
C GLN A 50 16.27 -5.81 -14.61
N LEU A 51 16.35 -4.66 -15.28
CA LEU A 51 16.63 -3.38 -14.62
C LEU A 51 15.48 -2.96 -13.68
N PHE A 52 14.23 -3.12 -14.13
CA PHE A 52 13.06 -2.85 -13.28
C PHE A 52 13.01 -3.77 -12.07
N PHE A 53 13.25 -5.06 -12.26
CA PHE A 53 13.32 -6.04 -11.18
C PHE A 53 14.44 -5.70 -10.19
N ALA A 54 15.64 -5.35 -10.67
CA ALA A 54 16.75 -4.92 -9.83
C ALA A 54 16.40 -3.65 -9.01
N GLY A 55 15.79 -2.65 -9.64
CA GLY A 55 15.32 -1.44 -8.95
C GLY A 55 14.27 -1.73 -7.89
N GLN A 56 13.35 -2.65 -8.16
CA GLN A 56 12.33 -3.08 -7.20
C GLN A 56 12.95 -3.79 -5.99
N ASN A 57 13.93 -4.67 -6.22
CA ASN A 57 14.68 -5.33 -5.15
C ASN A 57 15.51 -4.33 -4.32
N LEU A 58 16.17 -3.36 -4.96
CA LEU A 58 16.90 -2.29 -4.24
C LEU A 58 15.96 -1.44 -3.38
N PHE A 59 14.77 -1.13 -3.87
CA PHE A 59 13.77 -0.39 -3.11
C PHE A 59 13.30 -1.15 -1.87
N TYR A 60 13.06 -2.46 -2.01
CA TYR A 60 12.72 -3.32 -0.87
C TYR A 60 13.87 -3.46 0.12
N LEU A 61 15.10 -3.64 -0.35
CA LEU A 61 16.29 -3.66 0.53
C LEU A 61 16.46 -2.34 1.27
N ALA A 62 16.30 -1.19 0.60
CA ALA A 62 16.36 0.12 1.24
C ALA A 62 15.30 0.28 2.35
N ALA A 63 14.08 -0.20 2.11
CA ALA A 63 13.03 -0.20 3.13
C ALA A 63 13.42 -1.09 4.33
N VAL A 64 14.00 -2.26 4.12
CA VAL A 64 14.45 -3.15 5.21
C VAL A 64 15.62 -2.52 5.98
N ILE A 65 16.63 -1.99 5.28
CA ILE A 65 17.78 -1.31 5.90
C ILE A 65 17.32 -0.15 6.79
N SER A 66 16.28 0.58 6.37
CA SER A 66 15.73 1.69 7.16
C SER A 66 15.16 1.27 8.52
N ILE A 67 14.80 -0.01 8.70
CA ILE A 67 14.31 -0.56 9.98
C ILE A 67 15.47 -0.76 10.95
N PHE A 68 16.62 -1.23 10.45
CA PHE A 68 17.78 -1.55 11.28
C PHE A 68 18.68 -0.33 11.55
N LEU A 69 18.62 0.70 10.71
CA LEU A 69 19.49 1.85 10.82
C LEU A 69 18.86 2.96 11.68
N SER A 70 19.36 3.10 12.91
CA SER A 70 19.03 4.16 13.88
C SER A 70 19.40 5.54 13.31
N GLY A 71 18.49 6.16 12.57
CA GLY A 71 18.73 7.46 11.90
C GLY A 71 18.22 7.53 10.46
N ALA A 72 17.83 6.40 9.87
CA ALA A 72 17.27 6.34 8.51
C ALA A 72 16.02 7.23 8.32
N ARG A 73 15.31 7.54 9.41
CA ARG A 73 14.14 8.44 9.40
C ARG A 73 14.47 9.88 9.02
N ASN A 74 15.72 10.31 9.18
CA ASN A 74 16.21 11.64 8.80
C ASN A 74 16.64 11.71 7.33
N VAL A 75 16.90 10.57 6.69
CA VAL A 75 17.34 10.52 5.29
C VAL A 75 16.12 10.34 4.38
N THR A 76 15.80 11.36 3.60
CA THR A 76 14.65 11.38 2.69
C THR A 76 14.62 10.16 1.75
N ALA A 77 15.78 9.75 1.22
CA ALA A 77 15.90 8.60 0.33
C ALA A 77 15.54 7.24 0.97
N LEU A 78 15.71 7.09 2.29
CA LEU A 78 15.30 5.90 3.05
C LEU A 78 13.87 6.01 3.57
N LYS A 79 13.42 7.23 3.87
CA LYS A 79 12.08 7.52 4.38
C LYS A 79 10.99 7.21 3.35
N PHE A 80 11.20 7.56 2.09
CA PHE A 80 10.24 7.26 1.01
C PHE A 80 9.95 5.76 0.86
N PRO A 81 10.94 4.88 0.64
CA PRO A 81 10.70 3.45 0.50
C PRO A 81 10.10 2.83 1.76
N PHE A 82 10.51 3.28 2.93
CA PHE A 82 9.94 2.83 4.19
C PHE A 82 8.43 3.15 4.31
N ILE A 83 8.04 4.40 4.08
CA ILE A 83 6.64 4.84 4.18
C ILE A 83 5.77 4.13 3.13
N PHE A 84 6.31 3.93 1.92
CA PHE A 84 5.61 3.19 0.88
C PHE A 84 5.39 1.73 1.29
N LEU A 85 6.44 1.04 1.75
CA LEU A 85 6.35 -0.37 2.14
C LEU A 85 5.41 -0.57 3.33
N ILE A 86 5.53 0.22 4.39
CA ILE A 86 4.69 0.08 5.58
C ILE A 86 3.22 0.37 5.28
N SER A 87 2.92 1.34 4.39
CA SER A 87 1.55 1.63 3.96
C SER A 87 0.94 0.47 3.18
N ASN A 88 1.69 -0.13 2.26
CA ASN A 88 1.26 -1.30 1.50
C ASN A 88 1.10 -2.53 2.39
N PHE A 89 2.03 -2.76 3.32
CA PHE A 89 1.96 -3.84 4.29
C PHE A 89 0.76 -3.72 5.21
N ALA A 90 0.48 -2.52 5.73
CA ALA A 90 -0.69 -2.27 6.57
C ALA A 90 -2.01 -2.53 5.81
N ALA A 91 -2.08 -2.14 4.54
CA ALA A 91 -3.23 -2.43 3.69
C ALA A 91 -3.39 -3.95 3.43
N LEU A 92 -2.29 -4.68 3.21
CA LEU A 92 -2.32 -6.14 3.05
C LEU A 92 -2.80 -6.83 4.34
N VAL A 93 -2.30 -6.40 5.50
CA VAL A 93 -2.77 -6.89 6.81
C VAL A 93 -4.26 -6.59 7.02
N ALA A 94 -4.75 -5.43 6.58
CA ALA A 94 -6.17 -5.11 6.64
C ALA A 94 -7.00 -6.06 5.76
N TRP A 95 -6.55 -6.38 4.55
CA TRP A 95 -7.19 -7.38 3.69
C TRP A 95 -7.22 -8.77 4.33
N ILE A 96 -6.11 -9.23 4.89
CA ILE A 96 -6.05 -10.53 5.58
C ILE A 96 -7.03 -10.54 6.76
N LYS A 97 -7.06 -9.47 7.57
CA LYS A 97 -7.99 -9.37 8.71
C LYS A 97 -9.45 -9.37 8.27
N LEU A 98 -9.77 -8.68 7.17
CA LEU A 98 -11.11 -8.64 6.58
C LEU A 98 -11.54 -10.04 6.09
N LEU A 99 -10.66 -10.73 5.36
CA LEU A 99 -10.92 -12.08 4.84
C LEU A 99 -10.98 -13.14 5.95
N SER A 100 -10.19 -12.96 7.01
CA SER A 100 -10.17 -13.82 8.20
C SER A 100 -11.43 -13.67 9.07
N GLY A 101 -12.39 -12.82 8.70
CA GLY A 101 -13.62 -12.60 9.46
C GLY A 101 -13.40 -11.93 10.83
N ASN A 102 -12.21 -11.37 11.08
CA ASN A 102 -11.94 -10.65 12.31
C ASN A 102 -12.75 -9.35 12.28
N GLN A 103 -13.87 -9.35 13.02
CA GLN A 103 -14.74 -8.21 13.12
C GLN A 103 -13.96 -7.04 13.70
N TYR A 104 -13.91 -5.94 12.96
CA TYR A 104 -13.39 -4.68 13.48
C TYR A 104 -14.24 -4.32 14.69
N ARG A 105 -13.62 -4.37 15.88
CA ARG A 105 -14.24 -3.90 17.12
C ARG A 105 -14.61 -2.44 16.86
N VAL A 106 -15.91 -2.19 16.71
CA VAL A 106 -16.46 -0.84 16.55
C VAL A 106 -15.84 0.01 17.64
N TRP A 107 -15.21 1.12 17.25
CA TRP A 107 -14.56 2.03 18.19
C TRP A 107 -15.56 2.39 19.29
N GLU A 108 -15.34 1.87 20.50
CA GLU A 108 -16.15 2.22 21.66
C GLU A 108 -15.61 3.55 22.21
N PRO A 109 -16.38 4.65 22.17
CA PRO A 109 -15.97 5.88 22.81
C PRO A 109 -15.71 5.61 24.29
N THR A 110 -14.55 6.04 24.79
CA THR A 110 -14.25 6.03 26.21
C THR A 110 -15.35 6.82 26.92
N LYS A 111 -16.20 6.13 27.68
CA LYS A 111 -17.18 6.78 28.56
C LYS A 111 -16.38 7.55 29.61
N ARG A 112 -16.34 8.88 29.47
CA ARG A 112 -15.93 9.80 30.53
C ARG A 112 -17.15 10.19 31.34
#